data_AF-A0A2P8K844-F1
#
_entry.id   AF-A0A2P8K844-F1
#
_cell.length_a   1.000
_cell.length_b   1.000
_cell.length_c   1.000
_cell.angle_alpha   90.00
_cell.angle_beta   90.00
_cell.angle_gamma   90.00
#
_symmetry.space_group_name_H-M   'P 1'
#
loop_
_entity.id
_entity.type
_entity.pdbx_description
1 polymer ?
#
loop_
_entity_poly.entity_id
_entity_poly.type
_entity_poly.pdbx_seq_one_letter_code
_entity_poly.pdbx_strand_id
1 'polypeptide(L)'
;MKTSALTKRPTALWTSATRSYWSKDEQQRIPNYPFWQTVPQYARAAIAVEGGELQLFSLGRYAAGVKPTTPAPADIQQVGTVTGVGDNITHMAAAKDYGGVADPINDLILFTDRANRRWGWVKLANTGETATTGSVLRTMEDSRVDPIMVTMADNYSTQGNVLTVADYAGASIANYRFGDMIYPDKSSGFCTQAGACPTYTYLGEFAGKLALPFKPTLVHSSNVP
;
A
#
# COMPACT_ATOMS: atom_id res chain seq x y z
N MET A 1 3.16 27.89 8.71
CA MET A 1 3.27 27.04 7.51
C MET A 1 4.70 26.52 7.42
N LYS A 2 4.92 25.20 7.28
CA LYS A 2 6.26 24.64 7.06
C LYS A 2 6.46 24.42 5.57
N THR A 3 7.60 24.84 5.07
CA THR A 3 8.07 24.56 3.71
C THR A 3 9.41 23.84 3.82
N SER A 4 9.63 22.84 2.99
CA SER A 4 10.90 22.12 2.93
C SER A 4 11.22 21.82 1.48
N ALA A 5 12.43 22.15 1.07
CA ALA A 5 12.90 21.86 -0.27
C ALA A 5 13.36 20.40 -0.33
N LEU A 6 12.88 19.66 -1.31
CA LEU A 6 13.40 18.34 -1.63
C LEU A 6 14.66 18.52 -2.49
N THR A 7 15.70 17.73 -2.20
CA THR A 7 16.95 17.74 -2.97
C THR A 7 16.78 17.14 -4.36
N LYS A 8 15.75 16.32 -4.55
CA LYS A 8 15.40 15.66 -5.81
C LYS A 8 13.93 15.91 -6.12
N ARG A 9 13.56 15.84 -7.40
CA ARG A 9 12.18 16.07 -7.84
C ARG A 9 11.26 14.96 -7.30
N PRO A 10 10.11 15.30 -6.70
CA PRO A 10 9.12 14.30 -6.30
C PRO A 10 8.41 13.71 -7.52
N THR A 11 8.16 12.40 -7.50
CA THR A 11 7.49 11.67 -8.59
C THR A 11 6.17 11.04 -8.16
N ALA A 12 6.02 10.68 -6.88
CA ALA A 12 4.78 10.18 -6.30
C ALA A 12 4.67 10.53 -4.80
N LEU A 13 3.44 10.55 -4.28
CA LEU A 13 3.13 10.82 -2.88
C LEU A 13 2.20 9.74 -2.34
N TRP A 14 2.45 9.30 -1.11
CA TRP A 14 1.56 8.47 -0.32
C TRP A 14 1.37 9.09 1.06
N THR A 15 0.19 8.93 1.63
CA THR A 15 -0.11 9.38 3.00
C THR A 15 -1.10 8.45 3.69
N SER A 16 -0.98 8.34 5.01
CA SER A 16 -1.98 7.71 5.88
C SER A 16 -3.01 8.70 6.44
N ALA A 17 -2.85 10.02 6.20
CA ALA A 17 -3.62 11.07 6.86
C ALA A 17 -5.14 11.10 6.57
N THR A 18 -5.57 10.62 5.41
CA THR A 18 -6.95 10.79 4.92
C THR A 18 -7.79 9.52 5.03
N ARG A 19 -7.34 8.51 5.77
CA ARG A 19 -8.01 7.22 5.84
C ARG A 19 -9.16 7.27 6.84
N SER A 20 -10.38 7.44 6.32
CA SER A 20 -11.65 7.50 7.08
C SER A 20 -12.01 6.22 7.86
N TYR A 21 -11.21 5.16 7.76
CA TYR A 21 -11.30 3.94 8.59
C TYR A 21 -10.39 3.99 9.83
N TRP A 22 -9.84 5.15 10.17
CA TRP A 22 -9.48 5.44 11.55
C TRP A 22 -10.74 5.34 12.41
N SER A 23 -11.03 4.11 12.83
CA SER A 23 -11.93 3.88 13.95
C SER A 23 -11.39 4.74 15.07
N LYS A 24 -12.30 5.45 15.69
CA LYS A 24 -12.06 6.64 16.50
C LYS A 24 -11.33 6.34 17.81
N ASP A 25 -10.69 5.18 17.92
CA ASP A 25 -10.13 4.65 19.15
C ASP A 25 -8.73 4.03 19.00
N GLU A 26 -8.25 3.68 17.79
CA GLU A 26 -6.98 2.96 17.57
C GLU A 26 -6.67 1.97 18.71
N GLN A 27 -7.67 1.18 19.08
CA GLN A 27 -7.65 0.38 20.28
C GLN A 27 -7.50 -1.08 19.87
N GLN A 28 -6.58 -1.78 20.52
CA GLN A 28 -6.54 -3.24 20.44
C GLN A 28 -7.08 -3.82 21.74
N ARG A 29 -7.82 -4.92 21.61
CA ARG A 29 -8.29 -5.67 22.78
C ARG A 29 -7.09 -6.23 23.51
N ILE A 30 -7.04 -6.04 24.83
CA ILE A 30 -6.01 -6.68 25.64
C ILE A 30 -6.34 -8.18 25.71
N PRO A 31 -5.43 -9.09 25.27
CA PRO A 31 -5.71 -10.52 25.29
C PRO A 31 -6.14 -11.00 26.67
N ASN A 32 -7.18 -11.85 26.73
CA ASN A 32 -7.75 -12.41 27.97
C ASN A 32 -8.46 -11.40 28.90
N TYR A 33 -8.59 -10.13 28.52
CA TYR A 33 -9.30 -9.12 29.30
C TYR A 33 -10.45 -8.49 28.47
N PRO A 34 -11.48 -7.94 29.15
CA PRO A 34 -12.55 -7.19 28.49
C PRO A 34 -12.13 -5.74 28.12
N PHE A 35 -10.90 -5.35 28.43
CA PHE A 35 -10.40 -4.00 28.27
C PHE A 35 -9.70 -3.78 26.92
N TRP A 36 -9.62 -2.52 26.52
CA TRP A 36 -8.94 -2.06 25.30
C TRP A 36 -7.74 -1.21 25.69
N GLN A 37 -6.68 -1.28 24.89
CA GLN A 37 -5.53 -0.38 25.00
C GLN A 37 -5.36 0.43 23.72
N THR A 38 -5.06 1.72 23.87
CA THR A 38 -4.71 2.57 22.72
C THR A 38 -3.37 2.14 22.13
N VAL A 39 -3.37 1.88 20.83
CA VAL A 39 -2.21 1.61 19.99
C VAL A 39 -1.98 2.85 19.14
N PRO A 40 -1.06 3.75 19.52
CA PRO A 40 -0.82 4.93 18.71
C PRO A 40 -0.31 4.51 17.34
N GLN A 41 -1.08 4.81 16.29
CA GLN A 41 -0.54 4.80 14.95
C GLN A 41 0.20 6.11 14.71
N TYR A 42 1.33 6.00 14.04
CA TYR A 42 2.09 7.17 13.69
C TYR A 42 1.78 7.54 12.26
N ALA A 43 1.02 8.61 12.04
CA ALA A 43 0.69 9.01 10.70
C ALA A 43 1.94 9.33 9.88
N ARG A 44 1.95 8.83 8.65
CA ARG A 44 3.07 8.93 7.72
C ARG A 44 2.66 9.53 6.40
N ALA A 45 3.61 10.20 5.80
CA ALA A 45 3.68 10.39 4.37
C ALA A 45 4.96 9.78 3.83
N ALA A 46 4.94 9.35 2.58
CA ALA A 46 6.11 8.96 1.84
C ALA A 46 6.12 9.74 0.53
N ILE A 47 7.28 10.30 0.18
CA ILE A 47 7.49 10.98 -1.09
C ILE A 47 8.52 10.16 -1.86
N ALA A 48 8.12 9.64 -3.01
CA ALA A 48 9.07 9.08 -3.95
C ALA A 48 9.75 10.22 -4.69
N VAL A 49 11.06 10.14 -4.84
CA VAL A 49 11.86 11.10 -5.60
C VAL A 49 12.59 10.42 -6.75
N GLU A 50 13.04 11.21 -7.72
CA GLU A 50 13.92 10.72 -8.79
C GLU A 50 15.11 9.92 -8.22
N GLY A 51 15.44 8.79 -8.86
CA GLY A 51 16.44 7.84 -8.37
C GLY A 51 15.91 6.82 -7.33
N GLY A 52 14.59 6.77 -7.12
CA GLY A 52 13.90 5.66 -6.43
C GLY A 52 14.11 5.54 -4.94
N GLU A 53 14.38 6.66 -4.29
CA GLU A 53 14.29 6.79 -2.84
C GLU A 53 12.86 7.16 -2.43
N LEU A 54 12.38 6.58 -1.33
CA LEU A 54 11.20 7.05 -0.64
C LEU A 54 11.64 7.79 0.62
N GLN A 55 11.37 9.09 0.68
CA GLN A 55 11.56 9.89 1.87
C GLN A 55 10.33 9.75 2.76
N LEU A 56 10.50 9.26 3.98
CA LEU A 56 9.43 9.02 4.94
C LEU A 56 9.30 10.21 5.87
N PHE A 57 8.08 10.69 6.06
CA PHE A 57 7.77 11.83 6.91
C PHE A 57 6.77 11.44 7.99
N SER A 58 7.02 11.88 9.21
CA SER A 58 5.98 11.97 10.22
C SER A 58 5.06 13.13 9.89
N LEU A 59 3.76 12.93 10.08
CA LEU A 59 2.77 14.01 10.02
C LEU A 59 2.45 14.57 11.41
N GLY A 60 3.02 13.95 12.46
CA GLY A 60 2.76 14.25 13.86
C GLY A 60 1.28 14.49 14.14
N ARG A 61 0.96 15.63 14.75
CA ARG A 61 -0.40 15.96 15.19
C ARG A 61 -1.35 16.43 14.08
N TYR A 62 -0.90 16.59 12.84
CA TYR A 62 -1.79 16.95 11.73
C TYR A 62 -2.72 15.81 11.32
N ALA A 63 -2.28 14.59 11.56
CA ALA A 63 -3.07 13.38 11.42
C ALA A 63 -2.87 12.62 12.74
N ALA A 64 -3.49 13.10 13.81
CA ALA A 64 -3.65 12.31 15.01
C ALA A 64 -5.14 11.99 15.14
N GLY A 65 -5.48 10.77 15.55
CA GLY A 65 -6.80 10.45 16.06
C GLY A 65 -7.07 11.20 17.39
N VAL A 66 -7.36 10.48 18.47
CA VAL A 66 -7.79 11.07 19.76
C VAL A 66 -6.67 11.72 20.62
N LYS A 67 -5.56 12.19 20.03
CA LYS A 67 -4.37 12.73 20.73
C LYS A 67 -3.99 14.14 20.22
N PRO A 68 -3.22 14.94 20.98
CA PRO A 68 -3.45 16.38 21.19
C PRO A 68 -3.73 17.20 19.93
N THR A 69 -4.80 17.99 19.99
CA THR A 69 -5.53 18.63 18.90
C THR A 69 -4.93 19.93 18.35
N THR A 70 -3.69 20.25 18.69
CA THR A 70 -3.01 21.46 18.18
C THR A 70 -1.83 21.07 17.30
N PRO A 71 -2.04 20.92 15.98
CA PRO A 71 -0.97 20.69 15.03
C PRO A 71 0.06 21.83 15.07
N ALA A 72 1.35 21.49 15.07
CA ALA A 72 2.42 22.46 14.89
C ALA A 72 3.24 22.13 13.63
N PRO A 73 3.59 23.10 12.78
CA PRO A 73 4.34 22.82 11.55
C PRO A 73 5.66 22.08 11.78
N ALA A 74 6.29 22.24 12.96
CA ALA A 74 7.51 21.54 13.35
C ALA A 74 7.34 20.02 13.41
N ASP A 75 6.12 19.52 13.62
CA ASP A 75 5.81 18.09 13.76
C ASP A 75 5.99 17.31 12.44
N ILE A 76 5.90 18.01 11.30
CA ILE A 76 6.12 17.39 9.99
C ILE A 76 7.62 17.28 9.75
N GLN A 77 8.20 16.10 9.94
CA GLN A 77 9.65 15.90 9.85
C GLN A 77 9.98 14.62 9.08
N GLN A 78 11.08 14.62 8.34
CA GLN A 78 11.59 13.39 7.75
C GLN A 78 12.08 12.48 8.86
N VAL A 79 11.58 11.24 8.88
CA VAL A 79 11.82 10.23 9.92
C VAL A 79 12.56 9.00 9.40
N GLY A 80 12.78 8.93 8.09
CA GLY A 80 13.50 7.84 7.46
C GLY A 80 13.57 7.95 5.95
N THR A 81 14.26 6.98 5.36
CA THR A 81 14.38 6.80 3.92
C THR A 81 14.34 5.31 3.59
N VAL A 82 13.66 4.94 2.51
CA VAL A 82 13.75 3.59 1.92
C VAL A 82 14.42 3.70 0.56
N THR A 83 15.38 2.84 0.29
CA THR A 83 16.12 2.78 -0.99
C THR A 83 15.78 1.48 -1.74
N GLY A 84 16.18 1.39 -3.01
CA GLY A 84 16.02 0.18 -3.82
C GLY A 84 14.60 -0.02 -4.39
N VAL A 85 13.75 1.01 -4.34
CA VAL A 85 12.35 0.92 -4.79
C VAL A 85 12.24 0.93 -6.32
N GLY A 86 13.18 1.55 -7.03
CA GLY A 86 13.19 1.55 -8.49
C GLY A 86 13.96 2.73 -9.09
N ASP A 87 13.65 3.10 -10.32
CA ASP A 87 14.27 4.28 -10.97
C ASP A 87 13.23 5.30 -11.43
N ASN A 88 11.97 4.89 -11.60
CA ASN A 88 10.88 5.78 -11.99
C ASN A 88 9.58 5.39 -11.29
N ILE A 89 9.42 5.88 -10.05
CA ILE A 89 8.21 5.60 -9.27
C ILE A 89 7.08 6.52 -9.72
N THR A 90 6.07 5.96 -10.38
CA THR A 90 4.96 6.73 -10.98
C THR A 90 3.70 6.74 -10.15
N HIS A 91 3.58 5.81 -9.20
CA HIS A 91 2.41 5.69 -8.34
C HIS A 91 2.77 5.06 -7.00
N MET A 92 2.10 5.52 -5.95
CA MET A 92 2.10 4.89 -4.64
C MET A 92 0.69 4.85 -4.06
N ALA A 93 0.35 3.75 -3.39
CA ALA A 93 -0.91 3.56 -2.67
C ALA A 93 -0.64 2.74 -1.39
N ALA A 94 -1.62 2.60 -0.52
CA ALA A 94 -1.48 1.54 0.50
C ALA A 94 -1.81 0.18 -0.09
N ALA A 95 -1.25 -0.86 0.52
CA ALA A 95 -1.84 -2.17 0.38
C ALA A 95 -3.17 -2.22 1.14
N LYS A 96 -4.20 -2.78 0.49
CA LYS A 96 -5.50 -3.00 1.15
C LYS A 96 -5.49 -4.27 1.99
N ASP A 97 -4.64 -5.22 1.63
CA ASP A 97 -4.51 -6.53 2.27
C ASP A 97 -3.09 -7.08 1.98
N TYR A 98 -2.60 -7.99 2.83
CA TYR A 98 -1.40 -8.78 2.57
C TYR A 98 -1.26 -9.89 3.62
N GLY A 99 -1.16 -11.14 3.17
CA GLY A 99 -1.01 -12.29 4.07
C GLY A 99 0.19 -12.15 5.02
N GLY A 100 -0.04 -12.33 6.32
CA GLY A 100 1.01 -12.25 7.36
C GLY A 100 1.39 -10.83 7.78
N VAL A 101 0.65 -9.80 7.34
CA VAL A 101 0.78 -8.43 7.82
C VAL A 101 -0.51 -8.02 8.52
N ALA A 102 -0.42 -7.66 9.79
CA ALA A 102 -1.59 -7.38 10.63
C ALA A 102 -2.30 -6.08 10.23
N ASP A 103 -1.54 -5.07 9.81
CA ASP A 103 -2.06 -3.76 9.42
C ASP A 103 -1.51 -3.31 8.05
N PRO A 104 -1.84 -4.01 6.94
CA PRO A 104 -1.27 -3.71 5.63
C PRO A 104 -1.51 -2.28 5.17
N ILE A 105 -2.62 -1.69 5.60
CA ILE A 105 -3.04 -0.35 5.18
C ILE A 105 -2.15 0.76 5.74
N ASN A 106 -1.56 0.55 6.92
CA ASN A 106 -0.61 1.48 7.54
C ASN A 106 0.85 1.04 7.37
N ASP A 107 1.09 -0.27 7.27
CA ASP A 107 2.45 -0.83 7.22
C ASP A 107 2.99 -1.00 5.80
N LEU A 108 2.14 -1.08 4.76
CA LEU A 108 2.60 -1.36 3.41
C LEU A 108 2.27 -0.24 2.43
N ILE A 109 3.31 0.20 1.72
CA ILE A 109 3.18 1.08 0.56
C ILE A 109 3.30 0.22 -0.70
N LEU A 110 2.22 0.14 -1.46
CA LEU A 110 2.25 -0.37 -2.83
C LEU A 110 2.90 0.69 -3.74
N PHE A 111 3.83 0.29 -4.59
CA PHE A 111 4.51 1.18 -5.52
C PHE A 111 4.54 0.63 -6.95
N THR A 112 4.73 1.54 -7.90
CA THR A 112 4.93 1.21 -9.32
C THR A 112 6.23 1.80 -9.82
N ASP A 113 7.13 0.96 -10.30
CA ASP A 113 8.41 1.34 -10.93
C ASP A 113 8.32 1.09 -12.44
N ARG A 114 7.97 2.16 -13.16
CA ARG A 114 7.69 2.09 -14.58
C ARG A 114 8.94 1.80 -15.41
N ALA A 115 10.11 2.30 -14.99
CA ALA A 115 11.36 2.12 -15.71
C ALA A 115 11.72 0.64 -15.85
N ASN A 116 11.53 -0.12 -14.78
CA ASN A 116 11.86 -1.54 -14.71
C ASN A 116 10.64 -2.46 -14.93
N ARG A 117 9.49 -1.93 -15.35
CA ARG A 117 8.22 -2.68 -15.55
C ARG A 117 7.84 -3.53 -14.33
N ARG A 118 8.01 -2.94 -13.15
CA ARG A 118 7.95 -3.60 -11.86
C ARG A 118 6.97 -2.90 -10.94
N TRP A 119 6.37 -3.63 -10.02
CA TRP A 119 5.59 -3.09 -8.93
C TRP A 119 5.82 -3.92 -7.68
N GLY A 120 5.41 -3.42 -6.52
CA GLY A 120 5.69 -4.15 -5.28
C GLY A 120 5.22 -3.44 -4.05
N TRP A 121 5.64 -3.97 -2.91
CA TRP A 121 5.30 -3.46 -1.59
C TRP A 121 6.57 -3.07 -0.86
N VAL A 122 6.57 -1.90 -0.27
CA VAL A 122 7.51 -1.52 0.78
C VAL A 122 6.82 -1.75 2.11
N LYS A 123 7.45 -2.53 2.99
CA LYS A 123 7.03 -2.68 4.38
C LYS A 123 7.71 -1.63 5.23
N LEU A 124 6.92 -0.80 5.88
CA LEU A 124 7.33 0.16 6.89
C LEU A 124 7.43 -0.56 8.24
N ALA A 125 8.35 -0.06 9.07
CA ALA A 125 8.45 -0.39 10.48
C ALA A 125 8.59 0.93 11.24
N ASN A 126 7.49 1.34 11.87
CA ASN A 126 7.44 2.52 12.72
C ASN A 126 8.07 2.17 14.07
N THR A 127 9.26 2.69 14.35
CA THR A 127 9.96 2.46 15.63
C THR A 127 9.70 3.58 16.66
N GLY A 128 8.95 4.61 16.27
CA GLY A 128 8.50 5.71 17.13
C GLY A 128 7.93 6.87 16.33
N GLU A 129 7.59 7.98 17.00
CA GLU A 129 7.06 9.17 16.32
C GLU A 129 8.05 9.80 15.34
N THR A 130 9.34 9.76 15.70
CA THR A 130 10.42 10.45 15.00
C THR A 130 11.33 9.52 14.18
N ALA A 131 11.01 8.22 14.15
CA ALA A 131 11.83 7.22 13.47
C ALA A 131 10.95 6.21 12.75
N THR A 132 11.27 5.97 11.47
CA THR A 132 10.62 4.93 10.67
C THR A 132 11.64 4.34 9.71
N THR A 133 11.67 3.02 9.64
CA THR A 133 12.47 2.29 8.66
C THR A 133 11.56 1.59 7.67
N GLY A 134 12.11 1.10 6.58
CA GLY A 134 11.35 0.27 5.65
C GLY A 134 12.24 -0.46 4.67
N SER A 135 11.67 -1.47 4.04
CA SER A 135 12.35 -2.25 3.01
C SER A 135 11.34 -2.77 1.99
N VAL A 136 11.81 -3.05 0.77
CA VAL A 136 10.99 -3.72 -0.24
C VAL A 136 10.68 -5.14 0.25
N LEU A 137 9.40 -5.40 0.51
CA LEU A 137 8.91 -6.70 0.97
C LEU A 137 8.84 -7.71 -0.17
N ARG A 138 8.36 -7.26 -1.33
CA ARG A 138 8.19 -8.08 -2.54
C ARG A 138 8.07 -7.18 -3.76
N THR A 139 8.54 -7.71 -4.89
CA THR A 139 8.25 -7.16 -6.21
C THR A 139 7.61 -8.21 -7.11
N MET A 140 6.91 -7.71 -8.11
CA MET A 140 6.38 -8.45 -9.25
C MET A 140 6.76 -7.68 -10.51
N GLU A 141 6.97 -8.40 -11.59
CA GLU A 141 7.38 -7.83 -12.87
C GLU A 141 6.72 -8.59 -14.02
N ASP A 142 6.40 -7.87 -15.08
CA ASP A 142 5.97 -8.46 -16.34
C ASP A 142 6.49 -7.59 -17.48
N SER A 143 7.44 -8.14 -18.23
CA SER A 143 8.07 -7.43 -19.34
C SER A 143 7.07 -7.02 -20.44
N ARG A 144 5.83 -7.51 -20.45
CA ARG A 144 4.81 -7.16 -21.44
C ARG A 144 3.95 -5.97 -21.04
N VAL A 145 4.09 -5.47 -19.81
CA VAL A 145 3.25 -4.41 -19.24
C VAL A 145 4.06 -3.14 -19.04
N ASP A 146 3.49 -1.99 -19.37
CA ASP A 146 4.02 -0.66 -19.02
C ASP A 146 3.22 -0.10 -17.83
N PRO A 147 3.59 -0.44 -16.58
CA PRO A 147 2.78 -0.12 -15.43
C PRO A 147 2.93 1.36 -15.10
N ILE A 148 1.87 2.15 -15.26
CA ILE A 148 1.84 3.55 -14.80
C ILE A 148 1.30 3.64 -13.37
N MET A 149 0.44 2.70 -12.99
CA MET A 149 -0.23 2.65 -11.71
C MET A 149 -0.61 1.21 -11.36
N VAL A 150 -0.53 0.88 -10.08
CA VAL A 150 -1.03 -0.37 -9.52
C VAL A 150 -1.94 -0.05 -8.34
N THR A 151 -3.01 -0.81 -8.21
CA THR A 151 -3.89 -0.83 -7.03
C THR A 151 -4.21 -2.25 -6.65
N MET A 152 -4.62 -2.46 -5.41
CA MET A 152 -5.22 -3.72 -4.99
C MET A 152 -6.72 -3.69 -5.24
N ALA A 153 -7.25 -4.80 -5.74
CA ALA A 153 -8.69 -4.99 -5.83
C ALA A 153 -9.30 -4.96 -4.41
N ASP A 154 -10.48 -4.35 -4.28
CA ASP A 154 -11.24 -4.46 -3.05
C ASP A 154 -11.79 -5.86 -2.90
N ASN A 155 -11.81 -6.30 -1.65
CA ASN A 155 -12.23 -7.62 -1.26
C ASN A 155 -13.32 -7.46 -0.19
N TYR A 156 -14.42 -8.22 -0.30
CA TYR A 156 -15.44 -8.33 0.74
C TYR A 156 -15.59 -9.78 1.16
N SER A 157 -15.19 -10.07 2.40
CA SER A 157 -15.17 -11.40 3.03
C SER A 157 -14.27 -12.47 2.34
N THR A 158 -14.03 -12.36 1.04
CA THR A 158 -13.10 -13.19 0.26
C THR A 158 -11.72 -12.56 0.27
N GLN A 159 -10.70 -13.29 0.69
CA GLN A 159 -9.31 -12.86 0.51
C GLN A 159 -8.90 -13.12 -0.95
N GLY A 160 -8.95 -12.08 -1.79
CA GLY A 160 -8.70 -12.21 -3.22
C GLY A 160 -7.22 -12.20 -3.62
N ASN A 161 -6.37 -11.48 -2.87
CA ASN A 161 -4.96 -11.25 -3.21
C ASN A 161 -4.73 -10.90 -4.69
N VAL A 162 -5.51 -9.95 -5.21
CA VAL A 162 -5.44 -9.46 -6.61
C VAL A 162 -4.92 -8.02 -6.67
N LEU A 163 -3.97 -7.80 -7.58
CA LEU A 163 -3.51 -6.50 -8.04
C LEU A 163 -4.09 -6.19 -9.41
N THR A 164 -4.43 -4.93 -9.61
CA THR A 164 -4.84 -4.35 -10.88
C THR A 164 -3.80 -3.34 -11.32
N VAL A 165 -3.31 -3.50 -12.54
CA VAL A 165 -2.24 -2.70 -13.15
C VAL A 165 -2.82 -1.93 -14.33
N ALA A 166 -2.65 -0.61 -14.32
CA ALA A 166 -2.89 0.24 -15.48
C ALA A 166 -1.70 0.10 -16.44
N ASP A 167 -1.89 -0.64 -17.53
CA ASP A 167 -0.90 -0.83 -18.59
C ASP A 167 -1.06 0.28 -19.63
N TYR A 168 -0.19 1.29 -19.54
CA TYR A 168 -0.29 2.51 -20.33
C TYR A 168 0.01 2.27 -21.80
N ALA A 169 1.13 1.62 -22.12
CA ALA A 169 1.50 1.30 -23.50
C ALA A 169 0.56 0.29 -24.13
N GLY A 170 0.09 -0.70 -23.36
CA GLY A 170 -0.85 -1.71 -23.83
C GLY A 170 -2.30 -1.25 -23.94
N ALA A 171 -2.62 0.00 -23.54
CA ALA A 171 -3.98 0.57 -23.53
C ALA A 171 -4.99 -0.36 -22.85
N SER A 172 -4.74 -0.71 -21.59
CA SER A 172 -5.42 -1.85 -20.97
C SER A 172 -5.25 -1.93 -19.46
N ILE A 173 -6.08 -2.76 -18.82
CA ILE A 173 -6.02 -3.06 -17.39
C ILE A 173 -5.65 -4.52 -17.23
N ALA A 174 -4.51 -4.82 -16.64
CA ALA A 174 -4.06 -6.19 -16.36
C ALA A 174 -4.31 -6.53 -14.89
N ASN A 175 -4.72 -7.76 -14.61
CA ASN A 175 -4.89 -8.25 -13.24
C ASN A 175 -3.87 -9.33 -12.94
N TYR A 176 -3.38 -9.35 -11.71
CA TYR A 176 -2.41 -10.32 -11.22
C TYR A 176 -2.83 -10.85 -9.87
N ARG A 177 -2.72 -12.15 -9.66
CA ARG A 177 -2.79 -12.74 -8.33
C ARG A 177 -1.40 -12.69 -7.70
N PHE A 178 -1.34 -12.39 -6.41
CA PHE A 178 -0.10 -12.39 -5.65
C PHE A 178 -0.13 -13.34 -4.43
N GLY A 179 -1.23 -14.06 -4.22
CA GLY A 179 -1.33 -15.05 -3.16
C GLY A 179 -2.61 -15.86 -3.30
N ASP A 180 -2.89 -16.65 -2.27
CA ASP A 180 -4.04 -17.55 -2.26
C ASP A 180 -5.36 -16.81 -2.37
N MET A 181 -6.31 -17.39 -3.10
CA MET A 181 -7.69 -16.94 -3.07
C MET A 181 -8.47 -17.76 -2.04
N ILE A 182 -9.01 -17.10 -1.01
CA ILE A 182 -9.73 -17.75 0.09
C ILE A 182 -11.13 -17.18 0.21
N TYR A 183 -12.13 -18.03 -0.02
CA TYR A 183 -13.54 -17.74 0.18
C TYR A 183 -13.94 -17.99 1.63
N PRO A 184 -14.81 -17.13 2.21
CA PRO A 184 -15.19 -17.23 3.62
C PRO A 184 -16.11 -18.42 3.92
N ASP A 185 -16.91 -18.82 2.94
CA ASP A 185 -17.98 -19.80 3.11
C ASP A 185 -17.52 -21.21 2.73
N LYS A 186 -17.45 -22.10 3.73
CA LYS A 186 -17.11 -23.51 3.57
C LYS A 186 -18.11 -24.28 2.70
N SER A 187 -19.35 -23.81 2.58
CA SER A 187 -20.39 -24.44 1.76
C SER A 187 -20.35 -24.00 0.29
N SER A 188 -19.51 -22.99 -0.04
CA SER A 188 -19.42 -22.44 -1.39
C SER A 188 -18.85 -23.41 -2.43
N GLY A 189 -18.21 -24.49 -2.01
CA GLY A 189 -17.52 -25.44 -2.90
C GLY A 189 -16.21 -24.91 -3.48
N PHE A 190 -15.77 -23.71 -3.07
CA PHE A 190 -14.53 -23.08 -3.51
C PHE A 190 -13.40 -23.24 -2.48
N CYS A 191 -12.24 -22.66 -2.80
CA CYS A 191 -11.05 -22.63 -1.97
C CYS A 191 -11.29 -21.86 -0.67
N THR A 192 -11.44 -22.57 0.44
CA THR A 192 -11.84 -22.02 1.75
C THR A 192 -10.73 -22.06 2.80
N GLN A 193 -9.54 -22.51 2.39
CA GLN A 193 -8.35 -22.56 3.23
C GLN A 193 -7.12 -22.18 2.41
N ALA A 194 -6.08 -21.72 3.09
CA ALA A 194 -4.77 -21.47 2.47
C ALA A 194 -4.25 -22.74 1.80
N GLY A 195 -3.58 -22.59 0.66
CA GLY A 195 -3.07 -23.65 -0.18
C GLY A 195 -4.10 -24.34 -1.08
N ALA A 196 -5.40 -24.04 -0.95
CA ALA A 196 -6.42 -24.65 -1.82
C ALA A 196 -6.44 -24.04 -3.24
N CYS A 197 -6.29 -22.72 -3.33
CA CYS A 197 -6.15 -21.97 -4.60
C CYS A 197 -4.89 -21.10 -4.55
N PRO A 198 -3.68 -21.68 -4.52
CA PRO A 198 -2.47 -20.90 -4.50
C PRO A 198 -2.16 -20.30 -5.86
N THR A 199 -1.30 -19.28 -5.88
CA THR A 199 -0.61 -18.88 -7.11
C THR A 199 0.42 -19.93 -7.49
N TYR A 200 0.63 -20.16 -8.79
CA TYR A 200 1.68 -21.09 -9.24
C TYR A 200 3.10 -20.68 -8.81
N THR A 201 3.33 -19.38 -8.62
CA THR A 201 4.64 -18.84 -8.25
C THR A 201 4.50 -17.79 -7.15
N TYR A 202 5.49 -17.69 -6.27
CA TYR A 202 5.55 -16.63 -5.27
C TYR A 202 5.82 -15.24 -5.90
N LEU A 203 6.21 -15.16 -7.18
CA LEU A 203 6.35 -13.92 -7.92
C LEU A 203 4.99 -13.42 -8.46
N GLY A 204 3.93 -14.19 -8.25
CA GLY A 204 2.57 -13.89 -8.68
C GLY A 204 2.24 -14.48 -10.04
N GLU A 205 1.02 -14.20 -10.51
CA GLU A 205 0.44 -14.86 -11.66
C GLU A 205 -0.49 -13.91 -12.42
N PHE A 206 -0.36 -13.87 -13.74
CA PHE A 206 -1.26 -13.10 -14.59
C PHE A 206 -2.67 -13.71 -14.58
N ALA A 207 -3.67 -12.88 -14.27
CA ALA A 207 -5.06 -13.29 -14.07
C ALA A 207 -6.00 -12.79 -15.18
N GLY A 208 -5.45 -12.22 -16.25
CA GLY A 208 -6.21 -11.70 -17.38
C GLY A 208 -6.09 -10.19 -17.54
N LYS A 209 -6.64 -9.69 -18.64
CA LYS A 209 -6.46 -8.31 -19.08
C LYS A 209 -7.67 -7.83 -19.85
N LEU A 210 -8.08 -6.60 -19.58
CA LEU A 210 -9.13 -5.87 -20.27
C LEU A 210 -8.48 -4.86 -21.23
N ALA A 211 -8.72 -5.01 -22.52
CA ALA A 211 -8.34 -3.99 -23.50
C ALA A 211 -9.22 -2.75 -23.35
N LEU A 212 -8.62 -1.57 -23.48
CA LEU A 212 -9.29 -0.28 -23.45
C LEU A 212 -9.06 0.46 -24.77
N PRO A 213 -10.01 1.30 -25.22
CA PRO A 213 -9.81 2.16 -26.39
C PRO A 213 -8.90 3.37 -26.10
N PHE A 214 -8.34 3.47 -24.89
CA PHE A 214 -7.49 4.57 -24.44
C PHE A 214 -6.39 4.06 -23.48
N LYS A 215 -5.38 4.91 -23.23
CA LYS A 215 -4.30 4.60 -22.29
C LYS A 215 -4.72 4.98 -20.87
N PRO A 216 -4.90 4.02 -19.94
CA PRO A 216 -5.30 4.34 -18.58
C PRO A 216 -4.15 5.01 -17.84
N THR A 217 -4.46 6.02 -17.03
CA THR A 217 -3.49 6.69 -16.14
C THR A 217 -3.78 6.45 -14.66
N LEU A 218 -5.01 6.06 -14.32
CA LEU A 218 -5.43 5.72 -12.97
C LEU A 218 -6.58 4.70 -13.04
N VAL A 219 -6.53 3.67 -12.19
CA VAL A 219 -7.62 2.69 -12.02
C VAL A 219 -7.97 2.61 -10.54
N HIS A 220 -9.18 3.00 -10.16
CA HIS A 220 -9.63 2.89 -8.78
C HIS A 220 -10.71 1.82 -8.69
N SER A 221 -10.58 0.93 -7.71
CA SER A 221 -11.70 0.13 -7.24
C SER A 221 -12.17 0.73 -5.92
N SER A 222 -13.49 0.80 -5.76
CA SER A 222 -14.13 1.01 -4.47
C SER A 222 -15.12 -0.11 -4.29
N ASN A 223 -15.13 -0.74 -3.12
CA ASN A 223 -16.29 -1.47 -2.68
C ASN A 223 -17.18 -0.53 -1.85
N VAL A 224 -18.50 -0.63 -2.03
CA VAL A 224 -19.46 -0.02 -1.10
C VAL A 224 -19.82 -1.12 -0.10
N PRO A 225 -19.53 -0.97 1.20
CA PRO A 225 -19.99 -1.93 2.20
C PRO A 225 -21.51 -1.94 2.30
#